data_AF-A0A960NVW0-F1
#
_entry.id   AF-A0A960NVW0-F1
#
_cell.length_a   1.000
_cell.length_b   1.000
_cell.length_c   1.000
_cell.angle_alpha   90.00
_cell.angle_beta   90.00
_cell.angle_gamma   90.00
#
_symmetry.space_group_name_H-M   'P 1'
#
loop_
_entity.id
_entity.type
_entity.pdbx_description
1 polymer ?
#
loop_
_entity_poly.entity_id
_entity_poly.type
_entity_poly.pdbx_seq_one_letter_code
_entity_poly.pdbx_strand_id
1 'polypeptide(L)'
;MDQEAYHQLIDDTLTYLRSLQPKPLKEKEEIKIDLPPPPSPPKVKTSPPPKAEPLPQKEEKERPQKIFIELTPPPIPPLEPRNEMKKLLKELAPDLYLHETIPSDAKAKRIKDAWKEKREVPDIPILVQGNEYRSFMANLAKAIDTVYGSARIIEVTQDKKWDLFLESKNLKLIIAPDSVIFGSKYLLPFYQENPQQKTRKLGNVPLLLLPDLSLYFKDSYLKRALWNVIQNSL
;
A
#
# COMPACT_ATOMS: atom_id res chain seq x y z
N MET A 1 -37.93 36.23 32.19
CA MET A 1 -37.15 36.59 30.99
C MET A 1 -38.06 37.42 30.13
N ASP A 2 -37.67 38.67 29.84
CA ASP A 2 -38.46 39.56 29.00
C ASP A 2 -38.54 39.00 27.58
N GLN A 3 -39.75 39.05 27.02
CA GLN A 3 -40.04 38.55 25.68
C GLN A 3 -39.17 39.25 24.62
N GLU A 4 -38.83 40.52 24.86
CA GLU A 4 -37.92 41.30 24.00
C GLU A 4 -36.49 40.74 23.99
N ALA A 5 -35.96 40.33 25.14
CA ALA A 5 -34.61 39.75 25.22
C ALA A 5 -34.51 38.42 24.46
N TYR A 6 -35.60 37.64 24.43
CA TYR A 6 -35.67 36.40 23.67
C TYR A 6 -35.71 36.64 22.16
N HIS A 7 -36.50 37.62 21.70
CA HIS A 7 -36.54 38.00 20.29
C HIS A 7 -35.19 38.56 19.81
N GLN A 8 -34.53 39.37 20.64
CA GLN A 8 -33.21 39.92 20.31
C GLN A 8 -32.14 38.83 20.16
N LEU A 9 -32.17 37.82 21.03
CA LEU A 9 -31.28 36.68 20.92
C LEU A 9 -31.50 35.87 19.63
N ILE A 10 -32.75 35.71 19.19
CA ILE A 10 -33.07 35.04 17.92
C ILE A 10 -32.49 35.82 16.75
N ASP A 11 -32.68 37.15 16.72
CA ASP A 11 -32.20 37.99 15.62
C ASP A 11 -30.66 38.03 15.54
N ASP A 12 -29.98 38.08 16.68
CA ASP A 12 -28.51 38.00 16.75
C ASP A 12 -28.01 36.64 16.23
N THR A 13 -28.70 35.56 16.60
CA THR A 13 -28.34 34.20 16.15
C THR A 13 -28.55 34.04 14.64
N LEU A 14 -29.65 34.56 14.10
CA LEU A 14 -29.93 34.53 12.65
C LEU A 14 -28.94 35.37 11.84
N THR A 15 -28.54 36.52 12.39
CA THR A 15 -27.53 37.40 11.77
C THR A 15 -26.16 36.72 11.73
N TYR A 16 -25.77 36.06 12.83
CA TYR A 16 -24.55 35.28 12.90
C TYR A 16 -24.53 34.14 11.87
N LEU A 17 -25.62 33.37 11.76
CA LEU A 17 -25.72 32.27 10.80
C LEU A 17 -25.65 32.72 9.34
N ARG A 18 -26.19 33.90 8.99
CA ARG A 18 -26.02 34.48 7.64
C ARG A 18 -24.58 34.89 7.36
N SER A 19 -23.84 35.35 8.37
CA SER A 19 -22.43 35.74 8.21
C SER A 19 -21.50 34.56 7.90
N LEU A 20 -21.91 33.34 8.31
CA LEU A 20 -21.18 32.10 8.05
C LEU A 20 -21.44 31.51 6.66
N GLN A 21 -22.44 32.01 5.91
CA GLN A 21 -22.64 31.54 4.55
C GLN A 21 -21.50 32.05 3.66
N PRO A 22 -20.79 31.15 2.96
CA PRO A 22 -19.68 31.53 2.10
C PRO A 22 -20.21 32.49 1.02
N LYS A 23 -19.59 33.67 0.93
CA LYS A 23 -19.91 34.67 -0.10
C LYS A 23 -19.90 33.97 -1.47
N PRO A 24 -20.94 34.16 -2.31
CA PRO A 24 -20.96 33.58 -3.65
C PRO A 24 -19.67 33.97 -4.37
N LEU A 25 -18.92 32.95 -4.80
CA LEU A 25 -17.68 33.13 -5.54
C LEU A 25 -17.98 34.02 -6.74
N LYS A 26 -17.31 35.19 -6.78
CA LYS A 26 -17.37 36.08 -7.94
C LYS A 26 -17.12 35.25 -9.19
N GLU A 27 -18.10 35.29 -10.08
CA GLU A 27 -18.11 34.69 -11.41
C GLU A 27 -16.74 34.96 -12.06
N LYS A 28 -15.97 33.89 -12.27
CA LYS A 28 -14.67 33.98 -12.94
C LYS A 28 -14.94 34.48 -14.35
N GLU A 29 -14.40 35.66 -14.67
CA GLU A 29 -14.28 36.13 -16.05
C GLU A 29 -13.65 35.01 -16.89
N GLU A 30 -14.37 34.59 -17.93
CA GLU A 30 -13.90 33.63 -18.92
C GLU A 30 -12.66 34.20 -19.61
N ILE A 31 -11.49 33.74 -19.19
CA ILE A 31 -10.25 33.93 -19.95
C ILE A 31 -10.40 33.09 -21.22
N LYS A 32 -10.72 33.74 -22.35
CA LYS A 32 -10.59 33.13 -23.68
C LYS A 32 -9.12 32.80 -23.92
N ILE A 33 -8.76 31.55 -23.69
CA ILE A 33 -7.46 31.01 -24.06
C ILE A 33 -7.54 30.67 -25.55
N ASP A 34 -6.90 31.50 -26.39
CA ASP A 34 -6.61 31.16 -27.78
C ASP A 34 -5.64 29.97 -27.79
N LEU A 35 -6.20 28.76 -27.91
CA LEU A 35 -5.41 27.56 -28.13
C LEU A 35 -4.86 27.57 -29.57
N PRO A 36 -3.54 27.41 -29.76
CA PRO A 36 -2.98 27.22 -31.09
C PRO A 36 -3.53 25.94 -31.74
N PRO A 37 -3.70 25.93 -33.08
CA PRO A 37 -4.23 24.77 -33.79
C PRO A 37 -3.37 23.53 -33.52
N PRO A 38 -4.00 22.35 -33.33
CA PRO A 38 -3.28 21.12 -33.06
C PRO A 38 -2.33 20.77 -34.21
N PRO A 39 -1.08 20.34 -33.91
CA PRO A 39 -0.14 19.92 -34.93
C PRO A 39 -0.72 18.72 -35.69
N SER A 40 -0.69 18.81 -37.01
CA SER A 40 -1.18 17.77 -37.91
C SER A 40 -0.43 16.45 -37.67
N PRO A 41 -1.13 15.30 -37.66
CA PRO A 41 -0.49 14.01 -37.42
C PRO A 41 0.57 13.73 -38.48
N PRO A 42 1.77 13.24 -38.10
CA PRO A 42 2.81 12.89 -39.05
C PRO A 42 2.32 11.74 -39.93
N LYS A 43 2.36 11.94 -41.26
CA LYS A 43 2.15 10.90 -42.26
C LYS A 43 3.19 9.79 -42.04
N VAL A 44 2.75 8.71 -41.40
CA VAL A 44 3.51 7.46 -41.30
C VAL A 44 3.71 6.94 -42.73
N LYS A 45 4.93 7.10 -43.25
CA LYS A 45 5.38 6.40 -44.46
C LYS A 45 5.50 4.92 -44.10
N THR A 46 4.55 4.13 -44.57
CA THR A 46 4.62 2.66 -44.59
C THR A 46 5.74 2.24 -45.54
N SER A 47 6.93 2.04 -45.00
CA SER A 47 8.01 1.35 -45.70
C SER A 47 7.69 -0.15 -45.79
N PRO A 48 7.84 -0.80 -46.95
CA PRO A 48 7.63 -2.24 -47.10
C PRO A 48 8.64 -3.03 -46.26
N PRO A 49 8.27 -4.24 -45.81
CA PRO A 49 9.11 -5.07 -44.96
C PRO A 49 10.41 -5.48 -45.67
N PRO A 50 11.56 -5.43 -44.99
CA PRO A 50 12.83 -5.85 -45.56
C PRO A 50 12.79 -7.35 -45.88
N LYS A 51 13.21 -7.67 -47.11
CA LYS A 51 13.35 -9.02 -47.65
C LYS A 51 14.35 -9.79 -46.78
N ALA A 52 13.91 -10.90 -46.19
CA ALA A 52 14.73 -11.75 -45.35
C ALA A 52 15.96 -12.25 -46.13
N GLU A 53 17.15 -11.87 -45.68
CA GLU A 53 18.41 -12.46 -46.14
C GLU A 53 18.54 -13.89 -45.60
N PRO A 54 19.14 -14.81 -46.37
CA PRO A 54 19.39 -16.17 -45.91
C PRO A 54 20.43 -16.16 -44.79
N LEU A 55 20.10 -16.78 -43.66
CA LEU A 55 21.01 -16.99 -42.54
C LEU A 55 22.29 -17.71 -43.02
N PRO A 56 23.49 -17.24 -42.62
CA PRO A 56 24.73 -17.91 -42.96
C PRO A 56 24.76 -19.32 -42.33
N GLN A 57 25.06 -20.32 -43.16
CA GLN A 57 25.30 -21.69 -42.73
C GLN A 57 26.43 -21.68 -41.70
N LYS A 58 26.07 -22.00 -40.45
CA LYS A 58 26.97 -22.05 -39.32
C LYS A 58 27.89 -23.26 -39.52
N GLU A 59 29.14 -23.01 -39.92
CA GLU A 59 30.19 -24.01 -39.95
C GLU A 59 30.24 -24.75 -38.62
N GLU A 60 30.09 -26.07 -38.70
CA GLU A 60 30.14 -27.01 -37.60
C GLU A 60 31.58 -27.08 -37.10
N LYS A 61 31.95 -26.14 -36.22
CA LYS A 61 33.20 -26.22 -35.45
C LYS A 61 33.21 -27.53 -34.67
N GLU A 62 34.20 -28.37 -34.97
CA GLU A 62 34.51 -29.60 -34.25
C GLU A 62 34.43 -29.35 -32.74
N ARG A 63 33.53 -30.08 -32.08
CA ARG A 63 33.31 -29.96 -30.65
C ARG A 63 34.63 -30.37 -29.95
N PRO A 64 35.23 -29.49 -29.12
CA PRO A 64 36.39 -29.88 -28.34
C PRO A 64 36.04 -31.13 -27.51
N GLN A 65 36.88 -32.15 -27.62
CA GLN A 65 36.73 -33.41 -26.91
C GLN A 65 36.53 -33.11 -25.43
N LYS A 66 35.40 -33.57 -24.87
CA LYS A 66 35.08 -33.41 -23.45
C LYS A 66 36.17 -34.09 -22.63
N ILE A 67 37.11 -33.31 -22.11
CA ILE A 67 38.02 -33.74 -21.07
C ILE A 67 37.14 -34.05 -19.86
N PHE A 68 36.95 -35.34 -19.58
CA PHE A 68 36.21 -35.80 -18.42
C PHE A 68 37.12 -35.60 -17.21
N ILE A 69 36.99 -34.44 -16.57
CA ILE A 69 37.65 -34.19 -15.29
C ILE A 69 36.92 -35.06 -14.27
N GLU A 70 37.59 -36.13 -13.83
CA GLU A 70 37.13 -36.96 -12.71
C GLU A 70 37.14 -36.08 -11.45
N LEU A 71 35.98 -35.53 -11.11
CA LEU A 71 35.80 -34.70 -9.93
C LEU A 71 35.89 -35.62 -8.71
N THR A 72 37.06 -35.70 -8.10
CA THR A 72 37.21 -36.31 -6.79
C THR A 72 36.32 -35.55 -5.81
N PRO A 73 35.52 -36.25 -4.99
CA PRO A 73 34.65 -35.60 -4.02
C PRO A 73 35.49 -34.68 -3.13
N PRO A 74 35.04 -33.44 -2.88
CA PRO A 74 35.80 -32.50 -2.07
C PRO A 74 36.10 -33.12 -0.71
N PRO A 75 37.31 -32.93 -0.17
CA PRO A 75 37.67 -33.45 1.15
C PRO A 75 36.64 -32.93 2.17
N ILE A 76 36.04 -33.86 2.91
CA ILE A 76 35.07 -33.53 3.95
C ILE A 76 35.82 -32.68 4.98
N PRO A 77 35.40 -31.42 5.20
CA PRO A 77 36.10 -30.57 6.14
C PRO A 77 36.06 -31.21 7.54
N PRO A 78 37.15 -31.14 8.32
CA PRO A 78 37.14 -31.59 9.71
C PRO A 78 36.00 -30.91 10.46
N LEU A 79 35.27 -31.67 11.29
CA LEU A 79 34.23 -31.11 12.16
C LEU A 79 34.91 -30.20 13.20
N GLU A 80 35.10 -28.94 12.86
CA GLU A 80 35.48 -27.93 13.83
C GLU A 80 34.39 -27.80 14.91
N PRO A 81 34.74 -27.44 16.15
CA PRO A 81 33.80 -27.24 17.24
C PRO A 81 32.91 -26.01 16.98
N ARG A 82 31.87 -26.22 16.17
CA ARG A 82 30.82 -25.26 15.77
C ARG A 82 30.04 -24.64 16.94
N ASN A 83 30.38 -25.01 18.17
CA ASN A 83 29.71 -24.61 19.40
C ASN A 83 30.17 -23.26 19.93
N GLU A 84 31.40 -22.81 19.67
CA GLU A 84 31.89 -21.53 20.21
C GLU A 84 31.18 -20.33 19.57
N MET A 85 31.04 -20.35 18.24
CA MET A 85 30.31 -19.30 17.50
C MET A 85 28.83 -19.23 17.92
N LYS A 86 28.18 -20.38 18.14
CA LYS A 86 26.78 -20.43 18.61
C LYS A 86 26.63 -19.85 20.01
N LYS A 87 27.59 -20.11 20.91
CA LYS A 87 27.59 -19.54 22.27
C LYS A 87 27.72 -18.02 22.21
N LEU A 88 28.70 -17.52 21.45
CA LEU A 88 28.89 -16.08 21.25
C LEU A 88 27.64 -15.40 20.65
N LEU A 89 27.02 -16.00 19.64
CA LEU A 89 25.79 -15.46 19.03
C LEU A 89 24.61 -15.43 20.01
N LYS A 90 24.44 -16.47 20.84
CA LYS A 90 23.41 -16.47 21.89
C LYS A 90 23.67 -15.44 22.98
N GLU A 91 24.93 -15.17 23.31
CA GLU A 91 25.33 -14.17 24.29
C GLU A 91 25.09 -12.74 23.78
N LEU A 92 25.45 -12.48 22.51
CA LEU A 92 25.27 -11.16 21.88
C LEU A 92 23.82 -10.87 21.49
N ALA A 93 23.05 -11.89 21.11
CA ALA A 93 21.67 -11.74 20.64
C ALA A 93 20.81 -12.92 21.13
N PRO A 94 20.37 -12.91 22.40
CA PRO A 94 19.59 -14.02 22.98
C PRO A 94 18.25 -14.24 22.28
N ASP A 95 17.68 -13.20 21.66
CA ASP A 95 16.42 -13.26 20.91
C ASP A 95 16.59 -13.87 19.50
N LEU A 96 17.83 -14.07 19.03
CA LEU A 96 18.10 -14.59 17.70
C LEU A 96 17.89 -16.11 17.66
N TYR A 97 16.86 -16.54 16.93
CA TYR A 97 16.55 -17.96 16.79
C TYR A 97 17.53 -18.66 15.83
N LEU A 98 18.52 -19.37 16.40
CA LEU A 98 19.50 -20.15 15.64
C LEU A 98 18.95 -21.55 15.36
N HIS A 99 18.64 -21.84 14.10
CA HIS A 99 18.29 -23.20 13.69
C HIS A 99 19.51 -24.13 13.79
N GLU A 100 19.37 -25.24 14.52
CA GLU A 100 20.47 -26.19 14.71
C GLU A 100 20.77 -27.02 13.47
N THR A 101 19.73 -27.28 12.66
CA THR A 101 19.80 -28.06 11.44
C THR A 101 19.32 -27.22 10.27
N ILE A 102 19.99 -27.39 9.11
CA ILE A 102 19.57 -26.74 7.88
C ILE A 102 18.19 -27.33 7.51
N PRO A 103 17.15 -26.50 7.39
CA PRO A 103 15.83 -27.00 7.03
C PRO A 103 15.87 -27.59 5.62
N SER A 104 15.10 -28.66 5.38
CA SER A 104 14.86 -29.19 4.04
C SER A 104 14.41 -28.09 3.08
N ASP A 105 14.83 -28.15 1.82
CA ASP A 105 14.53 -27.15 0.78
C ASP A 105 13.05 -26.75 0.72
N ALA A 106 12.14 -27.71 0.89
CA ALA A 106 10.70 -27.44 0.93
C ALA A 106 10.29 -26.54 2.11
N LYS A 107 10.88 -26.77 3.29
CA LYS A 107 10.68 -25.92 4.48
C LYS A 107 11.37 -24.58 4.32
N ALA A 108 12.60 -24.56 3.80
CA ALA A 108 13.35 -23.33 3.54
C ALA A 108 12.60 -22.39 2.60
N LYS A 109 11.99 -22.94 1.53
CA LYS A 109 11.15 -22.19 0.61
C LYS A 109 9.93 -21.57 1.31
N ARG A 110 9.22 -22.34 2.14
CA ARG A 110 8.09 -21.82 2.93
C ARG A 110 8.49 -20.70 3.89
N ILE A 111 9.65 -20.84 4.56
CA ILE A 111 10.17 -19.80 5.45
C ILE A 111 10.52 -18.55 4.64
N LYS A 112 11.19 -18.71 3.50
CA LYS A 112 11.51 -17.60 2.59
C LYS A 112 10.24 -16.87 2.12
N ASP A 113 9.20 -17.60 1.72
CA ASP A 113 7.95 -17.03 1.26
C ASP A 113 7.25 -16.27 2.41
N ALA A 114 7.20 -16.84 3.60
CA ALA A 114 6.67 -16.16 4.79
C ALA A 114 7.47 -14.91 5.18
N TRP A 115 8.79 -14.94 5.02
CA TRP A 115 9.66 -13.77 5.27
C TRP A 115 9.46 -12.69 4.23
N LYS A 116 9.27 -13.07 2.97
CA LYS A 116 8.96 -12.14 1.88
C LYS A 116 7.61 -11.47 2.13
N GLU A 117 6.59 -12.24 2.49
CA GLU A 117 5.28 -11.72 2.90
C GLU A 117 5.40 -10.75 4.07
N LYS A 118 6.13 -11.11 5.14
CA LYS A 118 6.35 -10.23 6.30
C LYS A 118 7.10 -8.94 5.98
N ARG A 119 8.10 -8.99 5.08
CA ARG A 119 8.85 -7.79 4.66
C ARG A 119 8.05 -6.88 3.73
N GLU A 120 7.06 -7.43 3.03
CA GLU A 120 6.23 -6.66 2.10
C GLU A 120 5.07 -5.91 2.77
N VAL A 121 4.82 -6.16 4.06
CA VAL A 121 3.78 -5.45 4.83
C VAL A 121 4.22 -4.00 5.09
N PRO A 122 3.52 -3.00 4.51
CA PRO A 122 3.78 -1.59 4.80
C PRO A 122 3.35 -1.24 6.22
N ASP A 123 3.94 -0.19 6.81
CA ASP A 123 3.53 0.35 8.11
C ASP A 123 2.05 0.80 8.11
N ILE A 124 1.62 1.41 7.00
CA ILE A 124 0.29 1.97 6.81
C ILE A 124 -0.34 1.37 5.53
N PRO A 125 -0.97 0.17 5.63
CA PRO A 125 -1.69 -0.41 4.51
C PRO A 125 -3.01 0.32 4.24
N ILE A 126 -3.27 0.58 2.95
CA ILE A 126 -4.57 1.08 2.47
C ILE A 126 -5.31 -0.07 1.77
N LEU A 127 -6.37 -0.57 2.38
CA LEU A 127 -7.16 -1.68 1.85
C LEU A 127 -8.12 -1.17 0.77
N VAL A 128 -8.13 -1.83 -0.39
CA VAL A 128 -9.03 -1.50 -1.50
C VAL A 128 -9.68 -2.75 -2.07
N GLN A 129 -10.87 -2.58 -2.63
CA GLN A 129 -11.56 -3.61 -3.41
C GLN A 129 -12.01 -2.99 -4.73
N GLY A 130 -11.61 -3.60 -5.85
CA GLY A 130 -11.93 -3.10 -7.18
C GLY A 130 -11.08 -1.90 -7.63
N ASN A 131 -11.45 -1.32 -8.78
CA ASN A 131 -10.62 -0.34 -9.50
C ASN A 131 -11.17 1.09 -9.48
N GLU A 132 -12.43 1.30 -9.11
CA GLU A 132 -13.15 2.58 -9.29
C GLU A 132 -12.42 3.78 -8.65
N TYR A 133 -11.87 3.58 -7.45
CA TYR A 133 -11.22 4.64 -6.67
C TYR A 133 -9.73 4.38 -6.43
N ARG A 134 -9.13 3.46 -7.19
CA ARG A 134 -7.75 3.01 -6.98
C ARG A 134 -6.74 4.13 -7.20
N SER A 135 -6.99 5.03 -8.15
CA SER A 135 -6.13 6.19 -8.44
C SER A 135 -6.08 7.17 -7.27
N PHE A 136 -7.24 7.47 -6.67
CA PHE A 136 -7.33 8.33 -5.49
C PHE A 136 -6.59 7.72 -4.30
N MET A 137 -6.81 6.43 -4.03
CA MET A 137 -6.10 5.71 -2.97
C MET A 137 -4.59 5.66 -3.23
N ALA A 138 -4.16 5.62 -4.49
CA ALA A 138 -2.74 5.55 -4.82
C ALA A 138 -2.06 6.88 -4.55
N ASN A 139 -2.74 7.98 -4.84
CA ASN A 139 -2.27 9.32 -4.51
C ASN A 139 -2.27 9.54 -2.98
N LEU A 140 -3.28 9.04 -2.28
CA LEU A 140 -3.31 9.07 -0.81
C LEU A 140 -2.15 8.27 -0.21
N ALA A 141 -1.91 7.04 -0.70
CA ALA A 141 -0.78 6.23 -0.27
C ALA A 141 0.54 6.97 -0.48
N LYS A 142 0.77 7.55 -1.65
CA LYS A 142 1.99 8.34 -1.94
C LYS A 142 2.14 9.55 -1.01
N ALA A 143 1.05 10.25 -0.71
CA ALA A 143 1.08 11.39 0.20
C ALA A 143 1.48 10.96 1.63
N ILE A 144 0.91 9.86 2.12
CA ILE A 144 1.26 9.28 3.43
C ILE A 144 2.72 8.78 3.41
N ASP A 145 3.12 8.09 2.35
CA ASP A 145 4.47 7.54 2.17
C ASP A 145 5.56 8.62 2.28
N THR A 146 5.26 9.81 1.75
CA THR A 146 6.18 10.95 1.77
C THR A 146 6.36 11.55 3.16
N VAL A 147 5.34 11.48 4.03
CA VAL A 147 5.30 12.23 5.30
C VAL A 147 5.48 11.32 6.53
N TYR A 148 4.84 10.15 6.54
CA TYR A 148 4.70 9.30 7.73
C TYR A 148 5.41 7.94 7.61
N GLY A 149 5.89 7.59 6.42
CA GLY A 149 6.60 6.33 6.15
C GLY A 149 5.77 5.34 5.34
N SER A 150 6.31 4.11 5.19
CA SER A 150 5.88 3.13 4.18
C SER A 150 4.37 2.94 4.11
N ALA A 151 3.74 3.48 3.07
CA ALA A 151 2.31 3.33 2.80
C ALA A 151 2.06 2.68 1.44
N ARG A 152 1.24 1.63 1.38
CA ARG A 152 0.94 0.92 0.13
C ARG A 152 -0.51 0.47 0.08
N ILE A 153 -1.02 0.43 -1.15
CA ILE A 153 -2.32 -0.17 -1.44
C ILE A 153 -2.21 -1.69 -1.36
N ILE A 154 -3.16 -2.31 -0.67
CA ILE A 154 -3.33 -3.75 -0.60
C ILE A 154 -4.72 -4.10 -1.10
N GLU A 155 -4.78 -4.85 -2.19
CA GLU A 155 -6.05 -5.37 -2.71
C GLU A 155 -6.59 -6.47 -1.79
N VAL A 156 -7.85 -6.36 -1.39
CA VAL A 156 -8.51 -7.35 -0.55
C VAL A 156 -8.92 -8.55 -1.40
N THR A 157 -8.19 -9.65 -1.25
CA THR A 157 -8.45 -10.93 -1.92
C THR A 157 -8.79 -12.02 -0.91
N GLN A 158 -9.53 -13.05 -1.34
CA GLN A 158 -9.98 -14.15 -0.48
C GLN A 158 -8.82 -15.01 0.04
N ASP A 159 -7.74 -15.13 -0.74
CA ASP A 159 -6.63 -16.04 -0.45
C ASP A 159 -5.59 -15.49 0.53
N LYS A 160 -5.79 -14.26 1.04
CA LYS A 160 -4.85 -13.66 1.97
C LYS A 160 -5.05 -14.20 3.38
N LYS A 161 -3.93 -14.59 4.01
CA LYS A 161 -3.88 -15.01 5.41
C LYS A 161 -3.95 -13.78 6.31
N TRP A 162 -5.16 -13.28 6.53
CA TRP A 162 -5.40 -12.05 7.28
C TRP A 162 -4.91 -12.12 8.74
N ASP A 163 -4.96 -13.29 9.38
CA ASP A 163 -4.38 -13.48 10.71
C ASP A 163 -2.90 -13.10 10.76
N LEU A 164 -2.10 -13.67 9.85
CA LEU A 164 -0.66 -13.40 9.76
C LEU A 164 -0.36 -11.95 9.38
N PHE A 165 -1.20 -11.37 8.52
CA PHE A 165 -1.09 -9.97 8.15
C PHE A 165 -1.29 -9.07 9.38
N LEU A 166 -2.39 -9.25 10.12
CA LEU A 166 -2.76 -8.43 11.27
C LEU A 166 -1.86 -8.67 12.51
N GLU A 167 -1.20 -9.82 12.61
CA GLU A 167 -0.18 -10.10 13.64
C GLU A 167 1.17 -9.38 13.40
N SER A 168 1.33 -8.70 12.26
CA SER A 168 2.58 -8.02 11.91
C SER A 168 2.85 -6.83 12.84
N LYS A 169 4.00 -6.88 13.54
CA LYS A 169 4.42 -5.85 14.52
C LYS A 169 4.62 -4.45 13.94
N ASN A 170 4.77 -4.33 12.62
CA ASN A 170 5.06 -3.07 11.94
C ASN A 170 3.80 -2.27 11.61
N LEU A 171 2.61 -2.86 11.76
CA LEU A 171 1.36 -2.19 11.42
C LEU A 171 1.01 -1.10 12.43
N LYS A 172 0.99 0.15 11.98
CA LYS A 172 0.65 1.32 12.81
C LYS A 172 -0.81 1.71 12.66
N LEU A 173 -1.31 1.76 11.42
CA LEU A 173 -2.67 2.18 11.09
C LEU A 173 -3.14 1.49 9.82
N ILE A 174 -4.36 0.97 9.82
CA ILE A 174 -5.01 0.43 8.62
C ILE A 174 -6.03 1.46 8.13
N ILE A 175 -6.00 1.79 6.85
CA ILE A 175 -6.99 2.68 6.23
C ILE A 175 -7.83 1.86 5.27
N ALA A 176 -9.16 1.92 5.39
CA ALA A 176 -10.05 1.15 4.51
C ALA A 176 -11.38 1.89 4.30
N PRO A 177 -11.96 1.84 3.09
CA PRO A 177 -13.35 2.24 2.89
C PRO A 177 -14.32 1.34 3.64
N ASP A 178 -15.42 1.91 4.13
CA ASP A 178 -16.49 1.18 4.83
C ASP A 178 -16.99 0.00 3.98
N SER A 179 -17.17 0.23 2.68
CA SER A 179 -17.62 -0.80 1.74
C SER A 179 -16.70 -2.02 1.68
N VAL A 180 -15.39 -1.85 1.87
CA VAL A 180 -14.41 -2.94 1.83
C VAL A 180 -14.47 -3.77 3.11
N ILE A 181 -14.58 -3.13 4.27
CA ILE A 181 -14.64 -3.83 5.55
C ILE A 181 -15.95 -4.60 5.70
N PHE A 182 -17.07 -3.95 5.44
CA PHE A 182 -18.39 -4.58 5.59
C PHE A 182 -18.77 -5.49 4.42
N GLY A 183 -18.17 -5.29 3.24
CA GLY A 183 -18.34 -6.17 2.08
C GLY A 183 -17.49 -7.46 2.15
N SER A 184 -16.41 -7.46 2.93
CA SER A 184 -15.50 -8.60 3.04
C SER A 184 -15.84 -9.51 4.22
N LYS A 185 -16.34 -10.71 3.90
CA LYS A 185 -16.61 -11.78 4.89
C LYS A 185 -15.38 -12.20 5.69
N TYR A 186 -14.18 -11.98 5.17
CA TYR A 186 -12.92 -12.40 5.78
C TYR A 186 -12.35 -11.36 6.75
N LEU A 187 -12.70 -10.08 6.59
CA LEU A 187 -12.22 -9.00 7.45
C LEU A 187 -13.16 -8.74 8.64
N LEU A 188 -14.45 -9.00 8.44
CA LEU A 188 -15.49 -8.85 9.47
C LEU A 188 -15.16 -9.53 10.81
N PRO A 189 -14.63 -10.77 10.87
CA PRO A 189 -14.27 -11.41 12.14
C PRO A 189 -13.20 -10.66 12.95
N PHE A 190 -12.36 -9.88 12.28
CA PHE A 190 -11.31 -9.07 12.92
C PHE A 190 -11.79 -7.66 13.28
N TYR A 191 -12.93 -7.22 12.77
CA TYR A 191 -13.43 -5.87 13.01
C TYR A 191 -13.93 -5.74 14.45
N GLN A 192 -13.43 -4.74 15.16
CA GLN A 192 -13.84 -4.41 16.51
C GLN A 192 -14.11 -2.91 16.61
N GLU A 193 -15.29 -2.55 17.13
CA GLU A 193 -15.67 -1.17 17.38
C GLU A 193 -15.94 -0.99 18.87
N ASN A 194 -15.33 0.05 19.45
CA ASN A 194 -15.63 0.47 20.81
C ASN A 194 -16.36 1.83 20.75
N PRO A 195 -17.71 1.85 20.87
CA PRO A 195 -18.49 3.07 20.76
C PRO A 195 -18.14 4.12 21.82
N GLN A 196 -17.73 3.69 23.02
CA GLN A 196 -17.40 4.61 24.12
C GLN A 196 -16.15 5.43 23.81
N GLN A 197 -15.15 4.80 23.18
CA GLN A 197 -13.89 5.43 22.82
C GLN A 197 -13.93 6.05 21.41
N LYS A 198 -14.99 5.78 20.63
CA LYS A 198 -15.07 6.10 19.19
C LYS A 198 -13.88 5.57 18.39
N THR A 199 -13.28 4.48 18.86
CA THR A 199 -12.13 3.83 18.22
C THR A 199 -12.59 2.58 17.50
N ARG A 200 -12.04 2.39 16.31
CA ARG A 200 -12.24 1.20 15.49
C ARG A 200 -10.91 0.51 15.31
N LYS A 201 -10.91 -0.82 15.31
CA LYS A 201 -9.72 -1.65 15.16
C LYS A 201 -10.01 -2.80 14.22
N LEU A 202 -8.95 -3.28 13.59
CA LEU A 202 -8.95 -4.52 12.82
C LEU A 202 -7.90 -5.44 13.46
N GLY A 203 -8.37 -6.42 14.24
CA GLY A 203 -7.56 -7.14 15.20
C GLY A 203 -7.06 -6.20 16.30
N ASN A 204 -5.74 -6.14 16.49
CA ASN A 204 -5.10 -5.25 17.47
C ASN A 204 -4.69 -3.90 16.88
N VAL A 205 -4.89 -3.67 15.57
CA VAL A 205 -4.39 -2.49 14.86
C VAL A 205 -5.50 -1.43 14.73
N PRO A 206 -5.21 -0.14 14.98
CA PRO A 206 -6.14 0.95 14.72
C PRO A 206 -6.63 0.95 13.27
N LEU A 207 -7.93 1.17 13.08
CA LEU A 207 -8.59 1.21 11.77
C LEU A 207 -9.20 2.60 11.53
N LEU A 208 -8.74 3.28 10.49
CA LEU A 208 -9.38 4.47 9.96
C LEU A 208 -10.35 4.07 8.84
N LEU A 209 -11.62 4.12 9.17
CA LEU A 209 -12.71 3.86 8.25
C LEU A 209 -13.02 5.11 7.40
N LEU A 210 -13.00 4.94 6.08
CA LEU A 210 -13.32 6.00 5.13
C LEU A 210 -14.79 5.89 4.70
N PRO A 211 -15.55 7.00 4.76
CA PRO A 211 -16.90 7.05 4.19
C PRO A 211 -16.86 6.85 2.68
N ASP A 212 -18.04 6.82 2.05
CA ASP A 212 -18.16 6.62 0.60
C ASP A 212 -17.20 7.53 -0.18
N LEU A 213 -16.36 6.89 -0.98
CA LEU A 213 -15.27 7.54 -1.70
C LEU A 213 -15.80 8.53 -2.72
N SER A 214 -17.02 8.32 -3.23
CA SER A 214 -17.68 9.22 -4.17
C SER A 214 -17.80 10.65 -3.61
N LEU A 215 -17.91 10.81 -2.29
CA LEU A 215 -18.04 12.11 -1.63
C LEU A 215 -16.78 12.97 -1.78
N TYR A 216 -15.60 12.35 -1.73
CA TYR A 216 -14.33 13.07 -1.89
C TYR A 216 -14.12 13.60 -3.30
N PHE A 217 -14.78 13.03 -4.31
CA PHE A 217 -14.72 13.57 -5.68
C PHE A 217 -15.66 14.75 -5.87
N LYS A 218 -16.76 14.80 -5.10
CA LYS A 218 -17.74 15.89 -5.16
C LYS A 218 -17.27 17.11 -4.38
N ASP A 219 -16.66 16.91 -3.21
CA ASP A 219 -16.23 18.01 -2.35
C ASP A 219 -14.73 17.93 -2.01
N SER A 220 -13.99 18.95 -2.46
CA SER A 220 -12.56 19.11 -2.19
C SER A 220 -12.24 19.39 -0.71
N TYR A 221 -13.15 19.99 0.04
CA TYR A 221 -12.95 20.30 1.46
C TYR A 221 -12.82 19.02 2.29
N LEU A 222 -13.57 17.98 1.93
CA LEU A 222 -13.48 16.66 2.57
C LEU A 222 -12.10 16.03 2.44
N LYS A 223 -11.35 16.28 1.36
CA LYS A 223 -9.97 15.78 1.21
C LYS A 223 -9.04 16.40 2.24
N ARG A 224 -9.21 17.70 2.52
CA ARG A 224 -8.45 18.41 3.55
C ARG A 224 -8.82 17.91 4.95
N ALA A 225 -10.12 17.73 5.21
CA ALA A 225 -10.59 17.18 6.48
C ALA A 225 -10.05 15.76 6.71
N LEU A 226 -10.09 14.89 5.68
CA LEU A 226 -9.50 13.56 5.72
C LEU A 226 -8.01 13.61 6.04
N TRP A 227 -7.27 14.51 5.37
CA TRP A 227 -5.85 14.66 5.63
C TRP A 227 -5.60 15.00 7.10
N ASN A 228 -6.29 16.00 7.65
CA ASN A 228 -6.17 16.37 9.06
C ASN A 228 -6.45 15.20 10.02
N VAL A 229 -7.45 14.37 9.71
CA VAL A 229 -7.76 13.17 10.49
C VAL A 229 -6.61 12.17 10.45
N ILE A 230 -6.01 11.94 9.28
CA ILE A 230 -4.84 11.08 9.13
C ILE A 230 -3.67 11.64 9.93
N GLN A 231 -3.42 12.95 9.90
CA GLN A 231 -2.34 13.58 10.67
C GLN A 231 -2.51 13.41 12.18
N ASN A 232 -3.75 13.39 12.67
CA ASN A 232 -4.05 13.21 14.09
C ASN A 232 -4.06 11.74 14.53
N SER A 233 -4.10 10.80 13.58
CA SER A 233 -4.22 9.36 13.85
C SER A 233 -2.87 8.61 13.76
N LEU A 234 -1.85 9.26 13.22
CA LEU A 234 -0.48 8.74 13.05
C LEU A 234 0.48 9.40 14.05
#